data_AF-A0A8T1W3Y3-F1
#
_entry.id   AF-A0A8T1W3Y3-F1
#
_cell.length_a   1.000
_cell.length_b   1.000
_cell.length_c   1.000
_cell.angle_alpha   90.00
_cell.angle_beta   90.00
_cell.angle_gamma   90.00
#
_symmetry.space_group_name_H-M   'P 1'
#
loop_
_entity.id
_entity.type
_entity.pdbx_description
1 polymer ?
#
loop_
_entity_poly.entity_id
_entity_poly.type
_entity_poly.pdbx_seq_one_letter_code
_entity_poly.pdbx_strand_id
1 'polypeptide(L)'
;MARGQAGGAQSSAHADMKMFLRNRMWRDHWYVFLSVAVVVMALFGSAFLQFSTSQDHVYRLEVTDSALMERVFRSGEPWVVLCSGPDDVLPEVFDKVSPRLVGKSFVGVLDCKQKLPAGSGKSVLQRYSIKSSISPTVFTVANGEKPKQVFLDHLQSSKALAKHVKARTKKTMQQVQNSAQLEARCLSRSGCALFLRGQRFQPYEKQWIDKLMHKQRTLSFAWIDSTSLKLSLENMLPDARRGEHRMVFFRRQRDPDTRKKVLAAKAFRGAVFDAVSVGMFLDESAQADSLKPLGKSPKILHRKKKSQASQSSRGQEDRKRQPKRRRHKKHNTEEENDDAYYFPQHVEQDDDDDDSNVLDEVEEEVDILDLDDDGGDD
;
A
#
# COMPACT_ATOMS: atom_id res chain seq x y z
N MET A 1 23.50 -36.56 -74.42
CA MET A 1 22.71 -35.42 -74.95
C MET A 1 21.46 -35.28 -74.10
N ALA A 2 21.33 -34.19 -73.33
CA ALA A 2 20.05 -33.60 -72.94
C ALA A 2 20.36 -32.23 -72.32
N ARG A 3 19.74 -31.20 -72.89
CA ARG A 3 19.87 -29.77 -72.56
C ARG A 3 19.11 -29.44 -71.28
N GLY A 4 19.61 -28.46 -70.54
CA GLY A 4 18.93 -27.85 -69.40
C GLY A 4 17.77 -26.94 -69.80
N GLN A 5 16.91 -26.67 -68.83
CA GLN A 5 15.88 -25.63 -68.89
C GLN A 5 15.84 -24.91 -67.54
N ALA A 6 16.23 -23.64 -67.57
CA ALA A 6 16.07 -22.67 -66.51
C ALA A 6 15.10 -21.57 -66.99
N GLY A 7 14.34 -21.01 -66.06
CA GLY A 7 13.46 -19.85 -66.24
C GLY A 7 12.11 -20.10 -65.56
N GLY A 8 11.54 -19.23 -64.73
CA GLY A 8 11.81 -17.83 -64.42
C GLY A 8 10.46 -17.20 -64.08
N ALA A 9 10.22 -16.84 -62.80
CA ALA A 9 8.92 -16.31 -62.35
C ALA A 9 9.03 -15.37 -61.13
N GLN A 10 9.99 -14.42 -61.13
CA GLN A 10 10.13 -13.42 -60.05
C GLN A 10 10.10 -11.96 -60.53
N SER A 11 9.79 -11.66 -61.80
CA SER A 11 9.87 -10.29 -62.33
C SER A 11 8.55 -9.52 -62.45
N SER A 12 7.38 -10.11 -62.17
CA SER A 12 6.09 -9.43 -62.41
C SER A 12 5.66 -8.46 -61.30
N ALA A 13 5.84 -8.81 -60.02
CA ALA A 13 5.31 -8.01 -58.91
C ALA A 13 5.89 -6.58 -58.83
N HIS A 14 7.18 -6.42 -59.16
CA HIS A 14 7.85 -5.12 -59.08
C HIS A 14 7.55 -4.22 -60.28
N ALA A 15 7.22 -4.79 -61.44
CA ALA A 15 6.79 -4.05 -62.62
C ALA A 15 5.35 -3.54 -62.47
N ASP A 16 4.47 -4.37 -61.90
CA ASP A 16 3.08 -4.00 -61.64
C ASP A 16 2.96 -2.89 -60.59
N MET A 17 3.76 -2.94 -59.51
CA MET A 17 3.79 -1.88 -58.51
C MET A 17 4.27 -0.54 -59.09
N LYS A 18 5.18 -0.58 -60.09
CA LYS A 18 5.69 0.62 -60.76
C LYS A 18 4.68 1.21 -61.75
N MET A 19 3.87 0.39 -62.42
CA MET A 19 2.74 0.87 -63.22
C MET A 19 1.64 1.49 -62.34
N PHE A 20 1.35 0.87 -61.19
CA PHE A 20 0.34 1.39 -60.25
C PHE A 20 0.70 2.78 -59.71
N LEU A 21 1.96 3.01 -59.35
CA LEU A 21 2.44 4.32 -58.88
C LEU A 21 2.45 5.39 -59.98
N ARG A 22 2.66 4.99 -61.24
CA ARG A 22 2.76 5.92 -62.37
C ARG A 22 1.39 6.38 -62.89
N ASN A 23 0.33 5.57 -62.72
CA ASN A 23 -0.98 5.84 -63.30
C ASN A 23 -1.97 6.62 -62.40
N ARG A 24 -1.51 7.27 -61.32
CA ARG A 24 -2.32 8.17 -60.46
C ARG A 24 -3.67 7.59 -59.96
N MET A 25 -3.89 6.27 -60.10
CA MET A 25 -5.07 5.52 -59.64
C MET A 25 -5.18 5.49 -58.11
N TRP A 26 -4.11 5.89 -57.40
CA TRP A 26 -4.13 6.09 -55.96
C TRP A 26 -5.15 7.15 -55.52
N ARG A 27 -5.51 8.08 -56.42
CA ARG A 27 -6.49 9.13 -56.13
C ARG A 27 -7.93 8.59 -56.07
N ASP A 28 -8.26 7.62 -56.92
CA ASP A 28 -9.60 7.00 -56.92
C ASP A 28 -9.76 6.00 -55.78
N HIS A 29 -8.65 5.40 -55.32
CA HIS A 29 -8.64 4.45 -54.21
C HIS A 29 -8.22 5.10 -52.88
N TRP A 30 -8.06 6.43 -52.84
CA TRP A 30 -7.63 7.17 -51.65
C TRP A 30 -8.56 6.95 -50.46
N TYR A 31 -9.86 6.84 -50.72
CA TYR A 31 -10.87 6.51 -49.70
C TYR A 31 -10.65 5.12 -49.08
N VAL A 32 -10.22 4.13 -49.86
CA VAL A 32 -9.91 2.78 -49.38
C VAL A 32 -8.65 2.78 -48.50
N PHE A 33 -7.62 3.54 -48.90
CA PHE A 33 -6.42 3.66 -48.06
C PHE A 33 -6.69 4.42 -46.76
N LEU A 34 -7.51 5.47 -46.79
CA LEU A 34 -7.95 6.17 -45.59
C LEU A 34 -8.78 5.26 -44.67
N SER A 35 -9.72 4.48 -45.21
CA SER A 35 -10.53 3.57 -44.39
C SER A 35 -9.67 2.49 -43.74
N VAL A 36 -8.72 1.90 -44.48
CA VAL A 36 -7.78 0.91 -43.92
C VAL A 36 -6.89 1.55 -42.85
N ALA A 37 -6.36 2.75 -43.08
CA ALA A 37 -5.52 3.44 -42.11
C ALA A 37 -6.28 3.78 -40.81
N VAL A 38 -7.56 4.18 -40.91
CA VAL A 38 -8.42 4.42 -39.74
C VAL A 38 -8.66 3.13 -38.96
N VAL A 39 -8.94 2.01 -39.65
CA VAL A 39 -9.13 0.71 -38.99
C VAL A 39 -7.85 0.24 -38.28
N VAL A 40 -6.69 0.37 -38.93
CA VAL A 40 -5.39 0.02 -38.32
C VAL A 40 -5.11 0.91 -37.11
N MET A 41 -5.30 2.23 -37.23
CA MET A 41 -5.13 3.16 -36.11
C MET A 41 -6.10 2.88 -34.96
N ALA A 42 -7.34 2.46 -35.26
CA ALA A 42 -8.32 2.09 -34.24
C ALA A 42 -7.92 0.81 -33.51
N LEU A 43 -7.48 -0.24 -34.22
CA LEU A 43 -7.05 -1.51 -33.63
C LEU A 43 -5.76 -1.39 -32.83
N PHE A 44 -4.75 -0.68 -33.37
CA PHE A 44 -3.51 -0.42 -32.63
C PHE A 44 -3.74 0.55 -31.48
N GLY A 45 -4.59 1.56 -31.67
CA GLY A 45 -4.99 2.48 -30.62
C GLY A 45 -5.72 1.77 -29.49
N SER A 46 -6.65 0.87 -29.78
CA SER A 46 -7.37 0.09 -28.77
C SER A 46 -6.45 -0.89 -28.06
N ALA A 47 -5.58 -1.61 -28.78
CA ALA A 47 -4.62 -2.53 -28.17
C ALA A 47 -3.58 -1.79 -27.30
N PHE A 48 -3.07 -0.65 -27.78
CA PHE A 48 -2.15 0.19 -27.00
C PHE A 48 -2.84 0.78 -25.77
N LEU A 49 -4.08 1.25 -25.89
CA LEU A 49 -4.86 1.72 -24.75
C LEU A 49 -5.09 0.58 -23.76
N GLN A 50 -5.55 -0.58 -24.20
CA GLN A 50 -5.74 -1.75 -23.34
C GLN A 50 -4.46 -2.17 -22.62
N PHE A 51 -3.32 -2.22 -23.33
CA PHE A 51 -2.02 -2.56 -22.75
C PHE A 51 -1.48 -1.46 -21.82
N SER A 52 -1.76 -0.19 -22.12
CA SER A 52 -1.35 0.94 -21.28
C SER A 52 -2.25 1.11 -20.06
N THR A 53 -3.51 0.63 -20.08
CA THR A 53 -4.48 0.82 -19.00
C THR A 53 -4.72 -0.43 -18.15
N SER A 54 -4.25 -1.60 -18.59
CA SER A 54 -4.43 -2.83 -17.81
C SER A 54 -3.54 -2.81 -16.57
N GLN A 55 -4.21 -2.76 -15.42
CA GLN A 55 -3.58 -2.79 -14.11
C GLN A 55 -3.12 -4.20 -13.70
N ASP A 56 -3.40 -5.21 -14.53
CA ASP A 56 -3.10 -6.63 -14.33
C ASP A 56 -1.65 -7.02 -14.67
N HIS A 57 -0.79 -6.07 -15.01
CA HIS A 57 0.54 -6.37 -15.50
C HIS A 57 1.58 -6.54 -14.41
N VAL A 58 2.33 -7.64 -14.51
CA VAL A 58 3.58 -7.86 -13.78
C VAL A 58 4.64 -6.93 -14.36
N TYR A 59 5.12 -5.98 -13.55
CA TYR A 59 6.13 -5.01 -13.96
C TYR A 59 7.52 -5.64 -13.95
N ARG A 60 8.21 -5.71 -15.10
CA ARG A 60 9.65 -5.98 -15.10
C ARG A 60 10.40 -4.72 -14.69
N LEU A 61 11.06 -4.79 -13.53
CA LEU A 61 11.77 -3.69 -12.90
C LEU A 61 13.25 -3.77 -13.28
N GLU A 62 13.72 -2.80 -14.05
CA GLU A 62 15.14 -2.68 -14.38
C GLU A 62 15.89 -1.94 -13.27
N VAL A 63 16.99 -2.53 -12.79
CA VAL A 63 17.81 -1.92 -11.72
C VAL A 63 18.50 -0.64 -12.17
N THR A 64 18.73 -0.50 -13.47
CA THR A 64 19.34 0.68 -14.13
C THR A 64 18.45 1.92 -14.03
N ASP A 65 17.12 1.74 -13.96
CA ASP A 65 16.19 2.85 -13.81
C ASP A 65 16.14 3.34 -12.35
N SER A 66 16.89 4.40 -12.08
CA SER A 66 16.93 5.01 -10.75
C SER A 66 15.58 5.57 -10.29
N ALA A 67 14.75 6.07 -11.20
CA ALA A 67 13.46 6.65 -10.86
C ALA A 67 12.48 5.55 -10.44
N LEU A 68 12.47 4.43 -11.18
CA LEU A 68 11.67 3.26 -10.82
C LEU A 68 12.13 2.63 -9.50
N MET A 69 13.44 2.53 -9.27
CA MET A 69 13.98 2.04 -7.99
C MET A 69 13.63 2.97 -6.82
N GLU A 70 13.65 4.28 -7.03
CA GLU A 70 13.19 5.24 -6.04
C GLU A 70 11.69 5.09 -5.77
N ARG A 71 10.90 4.91 -6.82
CA ARG A 71 9.46 4.64 -6.70
C ARG A 71 9.21 3.36 -5.90
N VAL A 72 9.82 2.24 -6.25
CA VAL A 72 9.60 0.94 -5.59
C VAL A 72 10.04 0.98 -4.12
N PHE A 73 11.22 1.53 -3.83
CA PHE A 73 11.83 1.42 -2.50
C PHE A 73 11.59 2.61 -1.56
N ARG A 74 11.18 3.78 -2.07
CA ARG A 74 11.06 5.01 -1.26
C ARG A 74 9.73 5.73 -1.34
N SER A 75 8.93 5.55 -2.41
CA SER A 75 7.62 6.24 -2.53
C SER A 75 6.63 5.86 -1.42
N GLY A 76 6.80 4.67 -0.84
CA GLY A 76 5.85 4.09 0.11
C GLY A 76 4.63 3.44 -0.55
N GLU A 77 4.53 3.45 -1.87
CA GLU A 77 3.58 2.64 -2.62
C GLU A 77 3.74 1.15 -2.25
N PRO A 78 2.65 0.38 -2.24
CA PRO A 78 2.70 -1.04 -1.95
C PRO A 78 3.16 -1.83 -3.17
N TRP A 79 4.29 -2.53 -3.03
CA TRP A 79 4.88 -3.41 -4.04
C TRP A 79 5.05 -4.81 -3.46
N VAL A 80 4.76 -5.83 -4.27
CA VAL A 80 5.26 -7.20 -4.08
C VAL A 80 6.25 -7.47 -5.21
N VAL A 81 7.46 -7.89 -4.84
CA VAL A 81 8.56 -8.05 -5.79
C VAL A 81 9.09 -9.46 -5.71
N LEU A 82 9.13 -10.14 -6.86
CA LEU A 82 9.81 -11.41 -7.06
C LEU A 82 11.25 -11.13 -7.51
N CYS A 83 12.21 -11.75 -6.83
CA CYS A 83 13.58 -11.79 -7.30
C CYS A 83 13.73 -12.86 -8.38
N SER A 84 13.90 -12.43 -9.62
CA SER A 84 14.08 -13.32 -10.79
C SER A 84 15.03 -12.66 -11.77
N GLY A 85 15.93 -13.44 -12.37
CA GLY A 85 16.73 -13.01 -13.50
C GLY A 85 15.88 -12.85 -14.78
N PRO A 86 16.47 -12.29 -15.86
CA PRO A 86 15.79 -12.10 -17.14
C PRO A 86 15.36 -13.42 -17.79
N ASP A 87 16.17 -14.46 -17.63
CA ASP A 87 15.97 -15.79 -18.25
C ASP A 87 15.22 -16.78 -17.32
N ASP A 88 14.90 -16.36 -16.10
CA ASP A 88 14.24 -17.23 -15.13
C ASP A 88 12.74 -17.34 -15.42
N VAL A 89 12.20 -18.56 -15.36
CA VAL A 89 10.76 -18.82 -15.52
C VAL A 89 9.99 -18.28 -14.31
N LEU A 90 8.97 -17.46 -14.56
CA LEU A 90 8.13 -16.90 -13.51
C LEU A 90 7.22 -17.97 -12.90
N PRO A 91 7.19 -18.13 -11.56
CA PRO A 91 6.24 -19.02 -10.92
C PRO A 91 4.81 -18.61 -11.22
N GLU A 92 3.97 -19.57 -11.61
CA GLU A 92 2.56 -19.37 -11.96
C GLU A 92 1.76 -18.68 -10.85
N VAL A 93 2.11 -18.97 -9.59
CA VAL A 93 1.51 -18.32 -8.41
C VAL A 93 1.65 -16.79 -8.46
N PHE A 94 2.77 -16.30 -8.99
CA PHE A 94 3.06 -14.88 -9.10
C PHE A 94 2.34 -14.21 -10.26
N ASP A 95 2.16 -14.91 -11.37
CA ASP A 95 1.36 -14.41 -12.49
C ASP A 95 -0.12 -14.28 -12.08
N LYS A 96 -0.66 -15.33 -11.44
CA LYS A 96 -2.04 -15.38 -10.93
C LYS A 96 -2.30 -14.44 -9.74
N VAL A 97 -1.28 -13.81 -9.14
CA VAL A 97 -1.48 -12.87 -8.01
C VAL A 97 -1.82 -11.47 -8.49
N SER A 98 -1.38 -11.11 -9.71
CA SER A 98 -1.55 -9.78 -10.29
C SER A 98 -3.01 -9.31 -10.29
N PRO A 99 -3.98 -10.06 -10.86
CA PRO A 99 -5.39 -9.64 -10.87
C PRO A 99 -5.99 -9.49 -9.46
N ARG A 100 -5.49 -10.25 -8.48
CA ARG A 100 -5.97 -10.19 -7.09
C ARG A 100 -5.48 -8.97 -6.32
N LEU A 101 -4.47 -8.27 -6.84
CA LEU A 101 -3.80 -7.12 -6.22
C LEU A 101 -4.04 -5.81 -6.95
N VAL A 102 -4.80 -5.81 -8.05
CA VAL A 102 -5.23 -4.61 -8.76
C VAL A 102 -5.80 -3.55 -7.81
N GLY A 103 -5.34 -2.31 -7.98
CA GLY A 103 -5.69 -1.16 -7.11
C GLY A 103 -5.18 -1.25 -5.66
N LYS A 104 -4.57 -2.36 -5.24
CA LYS A 104 -4.16 -2.62 -3.85
C LYS A 104 -2.64 -2.67 -3.69
N SER A 105 -1.93 -3.33 -4.61
CA SER A 105 -0.47 -3.43 -4.65
C SER A 105 0.03 -3.64 -6.07
N PHE A 106 1.18 -3.07 -6.40
CA PHE A 106 1.90 -3.36 -7.65
C PHE A 106 2.66 -4.68 -7.54
N VAL A 107 2.70 -5.42 -8.64
CA VAL A 107 3.42 -6.70 -8.74
C VAL A 107 4.62 -6.50 -9.66
N GLY A 108 5.83 -6.76 -9.16
CA GLY A 108 7.06 -6.51 -9.89
C GLY A 108 8.04 -7.69 -9.89
N VAL A 109 8.89 -7.77 -10.89
CA VAL A 109 9.99 -8.73 -11.01
C VAL A 109 11.29 -7.95 -11.13
N LEU A 110 12.28 -8.27 -10.30
CA LEU A 110 13.54 -7.54 -10.22
C LEU A 110 14.71 -8.51 -10.16
N ASP A 111 15.78 -8.25 -10.91
CA ASP A 111 17.04 -8.95 -10.68
C ASP A 111 17.69 -8.44 -9.38
N CYS A 112 17.42 -9.15 -8.29
CA CYS A 112 17.93 -8.80 -6.96
C CYS A 112 19.43 -9.06 -6.78
N LYS A 113 20.10 -9.77 -7.71
CA LYS A 113 21.54 -10.03 -7.67
C LYS A 113 22.33 -8.86 -8.27
N GLN A 114 21.73 -8.14 -9.21
CA GLN A 114 22.32 -6.94 -9.79
C GLN A 114 22.55 -5.83 -8.74
N LYS A 115 23.61 -5.05 -8.93
CA LYS A 115 24.00 -3.96 -8.02
C LYS A 115 23.14 -2.73 -8.26
N LEU A 116 22.65 -2.11 -7.18
CA LEU A 116 21.85 -0.89 -7.28
C LEU A 116 22.72 0.31 -7.72
N PRO A 117 22.25 1.17 -8.65
CA PRO A 117 23.03 2.30 -9.19
C PRO A 117 23.30 3.38 -8.14
N ALA A 118 22.45 3.47 -7.10
CA ALA A 118 22.59 4.43 -6.01
C ALA A 118 23.68 4.03 -5.00
N GLY A 119 24.95 4.25 -5.39
CA GLY A 119 26.12 4.58 -4.55
C GLY A 119 26.68 3.54 -3.58
N SER A 120 25.91 2.52 -3.18
CA SER A 120 26.38 1.53 -2.19
C SER A 120 27.18 0.37 -2.78
N GLY A 121 27.07 0.13 -4.10
CA GLY A 121 27.62 -1.05 -4.78
C GLY A 121 27.02 -2.40 -4.33
N LYS A 122 26.01 -2.38 -3.44
CA LYS A 122 25.34 -3.57 -2.90
C LYS A 122 24.14 -3.95 -3.78
N SER A 123 23.88 -5.24 -3.87
CA SER A 123 22.64 -5.76 -4.46
C SER A 123 21.44 -5.55 -3.53
N VAL A 124 20.23 -5.74 -4.04
CA VAL A 124 18.98 -5.64 -3.24
C VAL A 124 19.03 -6.63 -2.07
N LEU A 125 19.47 -7.86 -2.32
CA LEU A 125 19.60 -8.91 -1.30
C LEU A 125 20.52 -8.48 -0.17
N GLN A 126 21.69 -7.93 -0.50
CA GLN A 126 22.68 -7.51 0.50
C GLN A 126 22.25 -6.24 1.24
N ARG A 127 21.66 -5.27 0.53
CA ARG A 127 21.27 -3.98 1.10
C ARG A 127 20.18 -4.12 2.17
N TYR A 128 19.23 -5.03 1.93
CA TYR A 128 18.07 -5.23 2.79
C TYR A 128 18.10 -6.54 3.59
N SER A 129 19.21 -7.28 3.52
CA SER A 129 19.40 -8.55 4.22
C SER A 129 18.31 -9.59 3.91
N ILE A 130 17.91 -9.65 2.63
CA ILE A 130 16.95 -10.65 2.14
C ILE A 130 17.70 -11.95 1.91
N LYS A 131 17.18 -13.06 2.42
CA LYS A 131 17.82 -14.37 2.33
C LYS A 131 17.59 -14.98 0.94
N SER A 132 18.67 -15.24 0.21
CA SER A 132 18.62 -15.96 -1.06
C SER A 132 18.36 -17.47 -0.93
N SER A 133 18.41 -18.01 0.29
CA SER A 133 18.18 -19.44 0.55
C SER A 133 16.71 -19.86 0.43
N ILE A 134 15.79 -18.90 0.35
CA ILE A 134 14.35 -19.16 0.24
C ILE A 134 13.96 -18.90 -1.21
N SER A 135 13.67 -19.97 -1.96
CA SER A 135 13.26 -19.90 -3.37
C SER A 135 11.80 -20.34 -3.53
N PRO A 136 10.95 -19.59 -4.27
CA PRO A 136 11.25 -18.30 -4.90
C PRO A 136 11.43 -17.18 -3.86
N THR A 137 12.36 -16.26 -4.09
CA THR A 137 12.60 -15.12 -3.18
C THR A 137 11.62 -14.00 -3.49
N VAL A 138 10.59 -13.84 -2.65
CA VAL A 138 9.59 -12.78 -2.77
C VAL A 138 9.66 -11.85 -1.56
N PHE A 139 9.50 -10.55 -1.77
CA PHE A 139 9.42 -9.57 -0.68
C PHE A 139 8.36 -8.50 -0.95
N THR A 140 7.92 -7.84 0.11
CA THR A 140 6.99 -6.71 0.04
C THR A 140 7.69 -5.43 0.44
N VAL A 141 7.32 -4.33 -0.23
CA VAL A 141 7.76 -2.97 0.10
C VAL A 141 6.53 -2.09 0.20
N ALA A 142 6.38 -1.36 1.29
CA ALA A 142 5.25 -0.45 1.46
C ALA A 142 5.53 0.54 2.59
N ASN A 143 4.75 1.63 2.62
CA ASN A 143 4.62 2.49 3.79
C ASN A 143 5.92 3.18 4.25
N GLY A 144 6.89 3.34 3.32
CA GLY A 144 8.23 3.85 3.62
C GLY A 144 9.06 2.92 4.52
N GLU A 145 8.63 1.67 4.68
CA GLU A 145 9.35 0.67 5.46
C GLU A 145 10.39 -0.08 4.63
N LYS A 146 11.36 -0.69 5.32
CA LYS A 146 12.32 -1.58 4.66
C LYS A 146 11.59 -2.79 4.05
N PRO A 147 12.06 -3.30 2.89
CA PRO A 147 11.57 -4.55 2.31
C PRO A 147 11.51 -5.68 3.33
N LYS A 148 10.43 -6.47 3.26
CA LYS A 148 10.23 -7.63 4.14
C LYS A 148 9.96 -8.88 3.32
N GLN A 149 10.79 -9.89 3.52
CA GLN A 149 10.68 -11.17 2.83
C GLN A 149 9.38 -11.89 3.20
N VAL A 150 8.75 -12.48 2.19
CA VAL A 150 7.56 -13.33 2.32
C VAL A 150 8.04 -14.77 2.56
N PHE A 151 7.41 -15.45 3.51
CA PHE A 151 7.73 -16.86 3.83
C PHE A 151 7.04 -17.82 2.86
N LEU A 152 7.60 -19.02 2.72
CA LEU A 152 7.12 -20.07 1.79
C LEU A 152 5.65 -20.44 2.01
N ASP A 153 5.17 -20.42 3.26
CA ASP A 153 3.77 -20.73 3.60
C ASP A 153 2.77 -19.83 2.88
N HIS A 154 3.16 -18.60 2.55
CA HIS A 154 2.32 -17.65 1.82
C HIS A 154 2.50 -17.72 0.30
N LEU A 155 3.44 -18.52 -0.19
CA LEU A 155 3.74 -18.71 -1.61
C LEU A 155 3.11 -19.98 -2.20
N GLN A 156 2.37 -20.74 -1.38
CA GLN A 156 1.69 -21.97 -1.82
C GLN A 156 0.51 -21.70 -2.76
N SER A 157 -0.13 -20.53 -2.68
CA SER A 157 -1.23 -20.16 -3.56
C SER A 157 -1.29 -18.64 -3.80
N SER A 158 -1.81 -18.23 -4.95
CA SER A 158 -1.97 -16.81 -5.27
C SER A 158 -2.94 -16.10 -4.31
N LYS A 159 -3.97 -16.81 -3.84
CA LYS A 159 -4.90 -16.30 -2.81
C LYS A 159 -4.20 -16.05 -1.47
N ALA A 160 -3.38 -16.97 -1.01
CA ALA A 160 -2.62 -16.82 0.23
C ALA A 160 -1.62 -15.66 0.13
N LEU A 161 -0.90 -15.56 -0.99
CA LEU A 161 0.03 -14.46 -1.24
C LEU A 161 -0.68 -13.12 -1.26
N ALA A 162 -1.78 -13.00 -2.01
CA ALA A 162 -2.55 -11.76 -2.09
C ALA A 162 -3.10 -11.34 -0.71
N LYS A 163 -3.61 -12.29 0.09
CA LYS A 163 -4.09 -12.03 1.46
C LYS A 163 -2.94 -11.52 2.35
N HIS A 164 -1.78 -12.17 2.29
CA HIS A 164 -0.60 -11.75 3.05
C HIS A 164 -0.13 -10.36 2.65
N VAL A 165 -0.01 -10.09 1.34
CA VAL A 165 0.40 -8.79 0.80
C VAL A 165 -0.56 -7.70 1.28
N LYS A 166 -1.89 -7.87 1.10
CA LYS A 166 -2.90 -6.89 1.54
C LYS A 166 -2.79 -6.58 3.03
N ALA A 167 -2.67 -7.61 3.87
CA ALA A 167 -2.52 -7.44 5.32
C ALA A 167 -1.22 -6.71 5.68
N ARG A 168 -0.12 -7.01 4.98
CA ARG A 168 1.21 -6.47 5.27
C ARG A 168 1.38 -5.03 4.78
N THR A 169 0.77 -4.68 3.67
CA THR A 169 0.87 -3.36 3.06
C THR A 169 -0.20 -2.38 3.54
N LYS A 170 -1.23 -2.86 4.26
CA LYS A 170 -2.27 -2.00 4.86
C LYS A 170 -1.64 -0.95 5.78
N LYS A 171 -1.94 0.32 5.50
CA LYS A 171 -1.51 1.44 6.35
C LYS A 171 -2.44 1.50 7.56
N THR A 172 -1.86 1.55 8.76
CA THR A 172 -2.61 1.58 10.01
C THR A 172 -2.04 2.63 10.96
N MET A 173 -2.91 3.25 11.75
CA MET A 173 -2.53 4.23 12.76
C MET A 173 -2.29 3.51 14.09
N GLN A 174 -1.10 3.66 14.66
CA GLN A 174 -0.68 2.88 15.82
C GLN A 174 -0.99 3.62 17.12
N GLN A 175 -1.66 2.96 18.08
CA GLN A 175 -1.86 3.53 19.42
C GLN A 175 -0.52 3.68 20.13
N VAL A 176 -0.34 4.74 20.90
CA VAL A 176 0.83 4.93 21.75
C VAL A 176 0.36 5.15 23.18
N GLN A 177 0.84 4.33 24.11
CA GLN A 177 0.46 4.36 25.52
C GLN A 177 1.58 4.88 26.42
N ASN A 178 2.83 4.77 25.98
CA ASN A 178 4.00 5.16 26.76
C ASN A 178 5.12 5.76 25.89
N SER A 179 6.15 6.31 26.54
CA SER A 179 7.25 6.98 25.85
C SER A 179 8.09 6.05 24.97
N ALA A 180 8.24 4.78 25.34
CA ALA A 180 8.97 3.80 24.53
C ALA A 180 8.23 3.48 23.22
N GLN A 181 6.91 3.32 23.28
CA GLN A 181 6.05 3.16 22.11
C GLN A 181 6.07 4.43 21.25
N LEU A 182 6.11 5.63 21.85
CA LEU A 182 6.21 6.89 21.10
C LEU A 182 7.50 6.93 20.27
N GLU A 183 8.63 6.59 20.87
CA GLU A 183 9.92 6.53 20.18
C GLU A 183 9.89 5.49 19.04
N ALA A 184 9.46 4.26 19.33
CA ALA A 184 9.46 3.17 18.36
C ALA A 184 8.48 3.38 17.19
N ARG A 185 7.28 3.90 17.46
CA ARG A 185 6.20 4.00 16.46
C ARG A 185 6.23 5.33 15.70
N CYS A 186 6.78 6.38 16.30
CA CYS A 186 6.68 7.73 15.76
C CYS A 186 8.06 8.41 15.63
N LEU A 187 8.78 8.62 16.73
CA LEU A 187 9.97 9.49 16.72
C LEU A 187 11.18 8.88 16.01
N SER A 188 11.26 7.56 15.91
CA SER A 188 12.33 6.84 15.19
C SER A 188 12.19 6.88 13.67
N ARG A 189 11.02 7.27 13.16
CA ARG A 189 10.70 7.32 11.74
C ARG A 189 11.19 8.63 11.11
N SER A 190 11.24 8.69 9.78
CA SER A 190 11.67 9.89 9.04
C SER A 190 10.70 11.05 9.28
N GLY A 191 9.40 10.78 9.15
CA GLY A 191 8.30 11.68 9.50
C GLY A 191 7.17 10.90 10.18
N CYS A 192 6.48 11.57 11.12
CA CYS A 192 5.36 10.98 11.82
C CYS A 192 4.28 12.02 12.16
N ALA A 193 3.03 11.71 11.85
CA ALA A 193 1.86 12.44 12.32
C ALA A 193 1.33 11.77 13.61
N LEU A 194 1.38 12.50 14.73
CA LEU A 194 0.84 12.07 16.01
C LEU A 194 -0.48 12.78 16.30
N PHE A 195 -1.56 12.00 16.38
CA PHE A 195 -2.89 12.47 16.74
C PHE A 195 -3.07 12.40 18.26
N LEU A 196 -3.40 13.54 18.86
CA LEU A 196 -3.80 13.64 20.26
C LEU A 196 -5.32 13.58 20.30
N ARG A 197 -5.83 12.39 20.63
CA ARG A 197 -7.25 12.07 20.55
C ARG A 197 -7.98 12.60 21.80
N GLY A 198 -8.87 13.57 21.63
CA GLY A 198 -9.71 14.13 22.71
C GLY A 198 -10.97 13.31 23.01
N GLN A 199 -11.54 12.69 21.97
CA GLN A 199 -12.66 11.76 22.02
C GLN A 199 -12.44 10.63 21.00
N ARG A 200 -13.29 9.59 20.97
CA ARG A 200 -13.16 8.57 19.92
C ARG A 200 -13.39 9.19 18.54
N PHE A 201 -12.58 8.81 17.56
CA PHE A 201 -12.78 9.27 16.17
C PHE A 201 -14.14 8.81 15.67
N GLN A 202 -14.89 9.74 15.12
CA GLN A 202 -16.17 9.49 14.46
C GLN A 202 -15.95 8.72 13.15
N PRO A 203 -16.97 8.01 12.62
CA PRO A 203 -16.84 7.24 11.39
C PRO A 203 -16.34 8.08 10.20
N TYR A 204 -16.88 9.29 10.03
CA TYR A 204 -16.44 10.21 8.98
C TYR A 204 -14.96 10.62 9.15
N GLU A 205 -14.50 10.77 10.41
CA GLU A 205 -13.10 11.09 10.71
C GLU A 205 -12.17 9.96 10.33
N LYS A 206 -12.53 8.73 10.69
CA LYS A 206 -11.77 7.54 10.31
C LYS A 206 -11.62 7.44 8.80
N GLN A 207 -12.71 7.68 8.04
CA GLN A 207 -12.68 7.59 6.59
C GLN A 207 -11.70 8.58 5.96
N TRP A 208 -11.71 9.85 6.38
CA TRP A 208 -10.78 10.82 5.82
C TRP A 208 -9.35 10.64 6.35
N ILE A 209 -9.16 10.19 7.59
CA ILE A 209 -7.85 9.83 8.14
C ILE A 209 -7.26 8.67 7.34
N ASP A 210 -8.06 7.66 7.01
CA ASP A 210 -7.61 6.54 6.18
C ASP A 210 -7.21 7.02 4.78
N LYS A 211 -8.00 7.88 4.13
CA LYS A 211 -7.63 8.49 2.84
C LYS A 211 -6.32 9.28 2.94
N LEU A 212 -6.15 10.06 4.01
CA LEU A 212 -4.94 10.84 4.26
C LEU A 212 -3.71 9.95 4.46
N MET A 213 -3.87 8.84 5.20
CA MET A 213 -2.83 7.84 5.40
C MET A 213 -2.41 7.15 4.10
N HIS A 214 -3.36 6.92 3.18
CA HIS A 214 -3.09 6.39 1.85
C HIS A 214 -2.42 7.41 0.94
N LYS A 215 -2.73 8.71 1.08
CA LYS A 215 -2.03 9.80 0.36
C LYS A 215 -0.58 9.93 0.83
N GLN A 216 -0.35 9.83 2.15
CA GLN A 216 0.94 10.09 2.79
C GLN A 216 1.63 8.81 3.29
N ARG A 217 1.80 7.81 2.41
CA ARG A 217 2.27 6.47 2.82
C ARG A 217 3.66 6.45 3.46
N THR A 218 4.53 7.41 3.12
CA THR A 218 5.88 7.51 3.70
C THR A 218 5.89 7.97 5.16
N LEU A 219 4.83 8.64 5.62
CA LEU A 219 4.72 9.12 7.00
C LEU A 219 4.22 8.02 7.93
N SER A 220 4.75 7.95 9.14
CA SER A 220 4.15 7.13 10.20
C SER A 220 2.93 7.83 10.78
N PHE A 221 1.91 7.07 11.17
CA PHE A 221 0.71 7.60 11.81
C PHE A 221 0.53 6.94 13.17
N ALA A 222 0.41 7.75 14.20
CA ALA A 222 0.23 7.29 15.57
C ALA A 222 -0.83 8.12 16.28
N TRP A 223 -1.47 7.55 17.31
CA TRP A 223 -2.41 8.29 18.14
C TRP A 223 -2.19 8.02 19.62
N ILE A 224 -2.43 9.03 20.46
CA ILE A 224 -2.43 8.94 21.92
C ILE A 224 -3.80 9.36 22.44
N ASP A 225 -4.24 8.75 23.55
CA ASP A 225 -5.43 9.21 24.24
C ASP A 225 -5.10 10.43 25.10
N SER A 226 -5.48 11.61 24.64
CA SER A 226 -5.15 12.87 25.32
C SER A 226 -5.99 13.12 26.58
N THR A 227 -7.02 12.30 26.84
CA THR A 227 -7.83 12.39 28.07
C THR A 227 -7.07 11.81 29.27
N SER A 228 -6.27 10.77 29.05
CA SER A 228 -5.52 10.06 30.09
C SER A 228 -4.03 10.34 30.04
N LEU A 229 -3.49 10.69 28.86
CA LEU A 229 -2.07 10.93 28.64
C LEU A 229 -1.80 12.41 28.34
N LYS A 230 -0.61 12.84 28.75
CA LYS A 230 -0.07 14.19 28.55
C LYS A 230 1.21 14.09 27.74
N LEU A 231 1.32 14.88 26.68
CA LEU A 231 2.56 15.02 25.93
C LEU A 231 3.42 16.13 26.58
N SER A 232 4.73 15.91 26.74
CA SER A 232 5.62 16.91 27.33
C SER A 232 5.71 18.22 26.53
N LEU A 233 5.25 18.22 25.28
CA LEU A 233 5.22 19.37 24.37
C LEU A 233 3.88 20.11 24.36
N GLU A 234 3.00 19.87 25.34
CA GLU A 234 1.68 20.49 25.38
C GLU A 234 1.70 22.02 25.36
N ASN A 235 2.74 22.66 25.88
CA ASN A 235 2.86 24.12 25.87
C ASN A 235 3.03 24.71 24.45
N MET A 236 3.39 23.88 23.45
CA MET A 236 3.48 24.31 22.04
C MET A 236 2.19 24.04 21.26
N LEU A 237 1.28 23.25 21.84
CA LEU A 237 -0.01 22.89 21.26
C LEU A 237 -1.05 23.95 21.59
N PRO A 238 -2.10 24.08 20.76
CA PRO A 238 -3.31 24.79 21.15
C PRO A 238 -3.88 24.23 22.46
N ASP A 239 -4.58 25.10 23.20
CA ASP A 239 -5.18 24.76 24.48
C ASP A 239 -6.08 23.52 24.36
N ALA A 240 -5.96 22.63 25.34
CA ALA A 240 -6.71 21.39 25.36
C ALA A 240 -8.18 21.66 25.71
N ARG A 241 -9.05 21.70 24.69
CA ARG A 241 -10.50 21.68 24.88
C ARG A 241 -10.99 20.23 24.96
N ARG A 242 -12.04 20.00 25.75
CA ARG A 242 -12.61 18.65 25.89
C ARG A 242 -13.23 18.22 24.57
N GLY A 243 -12.95 16.97 24.17
CA GLY A 243 -13.47 16.38 22.94
C GLY A 243 -12.70 16.76 21.67
N GLU A 244 -11.93 17.86 21.66
CA GLU A 244 -11.20 18.27 20.46
C GLU A 244 -9.95 17.44 20.20
N HIS A 245 -9.73 17.11 18.93
CA HIS A 245 -8.52 16.46 18.45
C HIS A 245 -7.43 17.49 18.19
N ARG A 246 -6.18 17.13 18.51
CA ARG A 246 -5.00 17.93 18.18
C ARG A 246 -3.99 17.07 17.44
N MET A 247 -3.02 17.68 16.77
CA MET A 247 -2.01 16.94 16.03
C MET A 247 -0.63 17.59 16.16
N VAL A 248 0.40 16.76 16.19
CA VAL A 248 1.81 17.16 16.08
C VAL A 248 2.44 16.36 14.96
N PHE A 249 3.14 17.05 14.05
CA PHE A 249 4.03 16.43 13.10
C PHE A 249 5.45 16.41 13.64
N PHE A 250 6.09 15.24 13.63
CA PHE A 250 7.49 15.04 13.98
C PHE A 250 8.29 14.70 12.73
N ARG A 251 9.51 15.23 12.65
CA ARG A 251 10.44 14.91 11.56
C ARG A 251 11.86 14.79 12.05
N ARG A 252 12.57 13.75 11.61
CA ARG A 252 14.03 13.68 11.77
C ARG A 252 14.67 14.41 10.61
N GLN A 253 15.45 15.44 10.91
CA GLN A 253 16.17 16.23 9.91
C GLN A 253 17.62 16.44 10.33
N ARG A 254 18.46 16.89 9.40
CA ARG A 254 19.79 17.37 9.75
C ARG A 254 19.68 18.85 10.07
N ASP A 255 20.21 19.22 11.23
CA ASP A 255 20.34 20.61 11.61
C ASP A 255 21.30 21.31 10.64
N PRO A 256 20.93 22.44 10.00
CA PRO A 256 21.81 23.15 9.06
C PRO A 256 23.11 23.58 9.73
N ASP A 257 23.06 23.99 11.00
CA ASP A 257 24.21 24.57 11.71
C ASP A 257 25.16 23.47 12.18
N THR A 258 24.62 22.45 12.85
CA THR A 258 25.45 21.40 13.48
C THR A 258 25.66 20.17 12.59
N ARG A 259 24.93 20.04 11.47
CA ARG A 259 24.82 18.83 10.62
C ARG A 259 24.41 17.55 11.36
N LYS A 260 24.09 17.64 12.65
CA LYS A 260 23.65 16.51 13.47
C LYS A 260 22.20 16.17 13.16
N LYS A 261 21.85 14.90 13.31
CA LYS A 261 20.45 14.47 13.21
C LYS A 261 19.70 14.98 14.44
N VAL A 262 18.70 15.81 14.22
CA VAL A 262 17.84 16.39 15.26
C VAL A 262 16.39 16.02 14.99
N LEU A 263 15.62 15.94 16.07
CA LEU A 263 14.18 15.78 15.99
C LEU A 263 13.54 17.16 15.98
N ALA A 264 12.72 17.44 14.98
CA ALA A 264 11.93 18.65 14.89
C ALA A 264 10.44 18.33 15.03
N ALA A 265 9.65 19.31 15.44
CA ALA A 265 8.20 19.17 15.53
C ALA A 265 7.47 20.44 15.13
N LYS A 266 6.29 20.27 14.55
CA LYS A 266 5.34 21.35 14.23
C LYS A 266 3.97 20.95 14.76
N ALA A 267 3.33 21.86 15.49
CA ALA A 267 1.97 21.65 16.00
C ALA A 267 0.95 22.11 14.95
N PHE A 268 -0.14 21.36 14.80
CA PHE A 268 -1.29 21.84 14.03
C PHE A 268 -2.00 22.96 14.79
N ARG A 269 -2.24 24.08 14.11
CA ARG A 269 -2.87 25.30 14.67
C ARG A 269 -4.07 25.79 13.83
N GLY A 270 -4.61 24.94 12.95
CA GLY A 270 -5.81 25.28 12.20
C GLY A 270 -7.00 25.46 13.14
N ALA A 271 -7.95 26.30 12.75
CA ALA A 271 -9.17 26.56 13.51
C ALA A 271 -10.11 25.33 13.53
N VAL A 272 -10.08 24.52 12.46
CA VAL A 272 -10.94 23.34 12.28
C VAL A 272 -10.06 22.11 12.07
N PHE A 273 -10.41 21.01 12.74
CA PHE A 273 -9.74 19.72 12.59
C PHE A 273 -10.47 18.87 11.55
N ASP A 274 -10.30 19.21 10.27
CA ASP A 274 -10.93 18.51 9.14
C ASP A 274 -9.90 17.95 8.15
N ALA A 275 -10.39 17.17 7.18
CA ALA A 275 -9.55 16.49 6.19
C ALA A 275 -8.67 17.46 5.39
N VAL A 276 -9.22 18.63 5.02
CA VAL A 276 -8.53 19.61 4.17
C VAL A 276 -7.44 20.30 4.96
N SER A 277 -7.75 20.84 6.14
CA SER A 277 -6.80 21.57 6.97
C SER A 277 -5.67 20.68 7.46
N VAL A 278 -6.00 19.46 7.91
CA VAL A 278 -5.01 18.48 8.36
C VAL A 278 -4.15 18.01 7.18
N GLY A 279 -4.76 17.76 6.02
CA GLY A 279 -4.05 17.37 4.80
C GLY A 279 -3.04 18.42 4.33
N MET A 280 -3.49 19.67 4.19
CA MET A 280 -2.61 20.79 3.83
C MET A 280 -1.46 20.95 4.80
N PHE A 281 -1.74 20.89 6.12
CA PHE A 281 -0.71 20.98 7.13
C PHE A 281 0.35 19.89 7.00
N LEU A 282 -0.04 18.64 6.72
CA LEU A 282 0.92 17.55 6.52
C LEU A 282 1.72 17.72 5.24
N ASP A 283 1.08 18.12 4.15
CA ASP A 283 1.75 18.37 2.87
C ASP A 283 2.83 19.47 3.03
N GLU A 284 2.48 20.61 3.62
CA GLU A 284 3.41 21.70 3.95
C GLU A 284 4.53 21.24 4.89
N SER A 285 4.19 20.48 5.93
CA SER A 285 5.18 20.08 6.95
C SER A 285 6.12 18.99 6.45
N ALA A 286 5.66 18.13 5.54
CA ALA A 286 6.49 17.12 4.89
C ALA A 286 7.49 17.77 3.93
N GLN A 287 7.07 18.79 3.17
CA GLN A 287 7.86 19.45 2.15
C GLN A 287 8.75 20.60 2.66
N ALA A 288 8.48 21.15 3.86
CA ALA A 288 9.27 22.26 4.41
C ALA A 288 10.78 21.94 4.48
N ASP A 289 11.67 22.86 4.09
CA ASP A 289 13.12 22.58 4.10
C ASP A 289 13.66 22.28 5.50
N SER A 290 13.21 23.03 6.50
CA SER A 290 13.57 22.82 7.90
C SER A 290 12.43 23.16 8.84
N LEU A 291 12.28 22.36 9.90
CA LEU A 291 11.38 22.60 11.01
C LEU A 291 12.18 22.99 12.26
N LYS A 292 11.54 23.65 13.23
CA LYS A 292 12.21 24.03 14.47
C LYS A 292 12.68 22.79 15.24
N PRO A 293 14.00 22.66 15.54
CA PRO A 293 14.52 21.51 16.27
C PRO A 293 14.05 21.55 17.73
N LEU A 294 13.81 20.36 18.28
CA LEU A 294 13.47 20.16 19.69
C LEU A 294 14.76 19.97 20.49
N GLY A 295 14.89 20.71 21.60
CA GLY A 295 16.01 20.54 22.53
C GLY A 295 15.96 19.23 23.33
N LYS A 296 14.78 18.60 23.46
CA LYS A 296 14.56 17.35 24.19
C LYS A 296 13.55 16.47 23.45
N SER A 297 13.77 15.16 23.48
CA SER A 297 12.80 14.20 22.95
C SER A 297 11.49 14.26 23.75
N PRO A 298 10.32 14.26 23.08
CA PRO A 298 9.04 14.30 23.76
C PRO A 298 8.81 13.04 24.59
N LYS A 299 8.18 13.22 25.75
CA LYS A 299 7.78 12.13 26.65
C LYS A 299 6.27 12.11 26.84
N ILE A 300 5.75 10.93 27.09
CA ILE A 300 4.36 10.68 27.49
C ILE A 300 4.32 10.51 28.99
N LEU A 301 3.42 11.25 29.63
CA LEU A 301 3.16 11.23 31.06
C LEU A 301 1.68 10.91 31.30
N HIS A 302 1.35 10.21 32.36
CA HIS A 302 -0.05 10.05 32.76
C HIS A 302 -0.57 11.36 33.37
N ARG A 303 -1.80 11.75 32.99
CA ARG A 303 -2.51 12.85 33.64
C ARG A 303 -2.87 12.41 35.05
N LYS A 304 -2.47 13.20 36.04
CA LYS A 304 -2.93 12.97 37.42
C LYS A 304 -4.45 13.14 37.42
N LYS A 305 -5.19 12.08 37.79
CA LYS A 305 -6.61 12.22 38.11
C LYS A 305 -6.69 13.27 39.21
N LYS A 306 -7.31 14.42 38.92
CA LYS A 306 -7.58 15.45 39.92
C LYS A 306 -8.55 14.79 40.89
N SER A 307 -8.04 14.26 42.00
CA SER A 307 -8.88 13.69 43.05
C SER A 307 -9.80 14.81 43.51
N GLN A 308 -11.11 14.63 43.35
CA GLN A 308 -12.14 15.56 43.85
C GLN A 308 -12.17 15.64 45.39
N ALA A 309 -11.19 15.05 46.08
CA ALA A 309 -11.14 14.91 47.54
C ALA A 309 -10.77 16.20 48.30
N SER A 310 -10.61 17.36 47.63
CA SER A 310 -10.22 18.61 48.31
C SER A 310 -11.26 19.73 48.22
N GLN A 311 -12.51 19.44 47.85
CA GLN A 311 -13.61 20.43 47.88
C GLN A 311 -14.69 20.18 48.96
N SER A 312 -14.56 19.17 49.82
CA SER A 312 -15.54 18.90 50.89
C SER A 312 -15.11 19.34 52.30
N SER A 313 -13.99 20.04 52.49
CA SER A 313 -13.54 20.48 53.83
C SER A 313 -13.87 21.95 54.10
N ARG A 314 -15.13 22.36 53.87
CA ARG A 314 -15.73 23.57 54.46
C ARG A 314 -17.23 23.30 54.63
N GLY A 315 -17.60 22.75 55.79
CA GLY A 315 -18.99 22.64 56.22
C GLY A 315 -19.39 21.25 56.70
N GLN A 316 -18.82 20.79 57.82
CA GLN A 316 -19.55 19.96 58.81
C GLN A 316 -18.69 19.77 60.05
N GLU A 317 -18.43 20.88 60.74
CA GLU A 317 -18.14 20.87 62.17
C GLU A 317 -19.48 21.07 62.88
N ASP A 318 -20.29 20.01 62.95
CA ASP A 318 -21.27 19.77 64.02
C ASP A 318 -22.20 18.61 63.64
N ARG A 319 -21.86 17.41 64.11
CA ARG A 319 -22.81 16.57 64.88
C ARG A 319 -22.11 15.34 65.42
N LYS A 320 -21.84 15.43 66.71
CA LYS A 320 -21.44 14.35 67.60
C LYS A 320 -22.49 13.22 67.63
N ARG A 321 -21.95 11.99 67.74
CA ARG A 321 -22.47 10.81 68.46
C ARG A 321 -23.64 10.04 67.84
N GLN A 322 -23.34 8.86 67.31
CA GLN A 322 -23.95 7.60 67.79
C GLN A 322 -23.10 6.36 67.39
N PRO A 323 -23.07 5.28 68.21
CA PRO A 323 -22.13 4.18 68.05
C PRO A 323 -22.71 2.92 67.37
N LYS A 324 -21.81 2.26 66.62
CA LYS A 324 -21.64 0.81 66.38
C LYS A 324 -22.89 -0.10 66.30
N ARG A 325 -23.10 -0.70 65.12
CA ARG A 325 -23.48 -2.12 64.92
C ARG A 325 -23.03 -2.54 63.50
N ARG A 326 -21.95 -3.33 63.39
CA ARG A 326 -21.93 -4.79 63.19
C ARG A 326 -22.55 -5.27 61.87
N ARG A 327 -21.70 -5.99 61.12
CA ARG A 327 -21.95 -7.20 60.29
C ARG A 327 -21.99 -7.09 58.75
N HIS A 328 -20.95 -7.74 58.20
CA HIS A 328 -20.97 -8.78 57.15
C HIS A 328 -21.03 -8.45 55.66
N LYS A 329 -20.33 -9.33 54.92
CA LYS A 329 -20.34 -9.65 53.49
C LYS A 329 -19.70 -8.58 52.60
N LYS A 330 -18.48 -8.78 52.08
CA LYS A 330 -18.00 -9.86 51.19
C LYS A 330 -18.88 -9.97 49.94
N HIS A 331 -18.55 -9.15 48.93
CA HIS A 331 -18.66 -9.55 47.53
C HIS A 331 -17.48 -8.93 46.78
N ASN A 332 -16.50 -9.78 46.47
CA ASN A 332 -15.61 -9.57 45.34
C ASN A 332 -16.49 -9.51 44.10
N THR A 333 -16.53 -8.38 43.41
CA THR A 333 -16.84 -8.42 41.98
C THR A 333 -15.55 -8.01 41.29
N GLU A 334 -14.86 -9.03 40.84
CA GLU A 334 -13.92 -8.97 39.74
C GLU A 334 -14.65 -8.34 38.54
N GLU A 335 -14.44 -7.04 38.32
CA GLU A 335 -14.56 -6.47 36.98
C GLU A 335 -13.15 -6.55 36.36
N GLU A 336 -12.74 -7.78 36.10
CA GLU A 336 -11.64 -8.12 35.20
C GLU A 336 -12.27 -8.82 34.00
N ASN A 337 -11.89 -8.36 32.80
CA ASN A 337 -12.33 -8.79 31.46
C ASN A 337 -13.67 -8.26 30.94
N ASP A 338 -13.66 -7.07 30.30
CA ASP A 338 -14.43 -6.90 29.06
C ASP A 338 -13.96 -5.80 28.07
N ASP A 339 -12.70 -5.39 28.13
CA ASP A 339 -12.13 -4.43 27.16
C ASP A 339 -11.27 -5.11 26.07
N ALA A 340 -11.34 -6.44 25.97
CA ALA A 340 -10.88 -7.18 24.80
C ALA A 340 -11.89 -7.01 23.65
N TYR A 341 -12.23 -5.77 23.29
CA TYR A 341 -13.03 -5.49 22.11
C TYR A 341 -12.14 -5.60 20.87
N TYR A 342 -11.90 -6.86 20.51
CA TYR A 342 -12.07 -7.41 19.19
C TYR A 342 -12.44 -6.33 18.17
N PHE A 343 -11.47 -5.91 17.36
CA PHE A 343 -11.80 -5.37 16.05
C PHE A 343 -12.68 -6.43 15.38
N PRO A 344 -13.94 -6.15 15.01
CA PRO A 344 -14.59 -6.97 14.02
C PRO A 344 -13.71 -6.85 12.78
N GLN A 345 -12.95 -7.91 12.49
CA GLN A 345 -12.78 -8.29 11.11
C GLN A 345 -14.19 -8.67 10.67
N HIS A 346 -14.98 -7.67 10.27
CA HIS A 346 -15.91 -7.95 9.20
C HIS A 346 -15.00 -8.43 8.07
N VAL A 347 -14.93 -9.75 7.96
CA VAL A 347 -14.84 -10.40 6.67
C VAL A 347 -16.05 -9.82 5.94
N GLU A 348 -15.78 -8.80 5.12
CA GLU A 348 -16.54 -8.67 3.89
C GLU A 348 -16.37 -10.04 3.24
N GLN A 349 -17.39 -10.86 3.43
CA GLN A 349 -17.64 -12.00 2.58
C GLN A 349 -18.01 -11.30 1.28
N ASP A 350 -16.97 -11.06 0.48
CA ASP A 350 -17.12 -10.71 -0.93
C ASP A 350 -17.82 -11.92 -1.54
N ASP A 351 -19.15 -11.88 -1.51
CA ASP A 351 -20.01 -12.65 -2.40
C ASP A 351 -19.74 -12.10 -3.82
N ASP A 352 -18.63 -12.53 -4.40
CA ASP A 352 -18.39 -12.48 -5.84
C ASP A 352 -19.25 -13.60 -6.48
N ASP A 353 -20.58 -13.46 -6.40
CA ASP A 353 -21.56 -14.14 -7.26
C ASP A 353 -22.11 -13.08 -8.23
N ASP A 354 -21.28 -12.63 -9.16
CA ASP A 354 -21.73 -11.90 -10.35
C ASP A 354 -20.87 -12.33 -11.54
N ASP A 355 -21.07 -13.59 -11.95
CA ASP A 355 -20.57 -14.13 -13.20
C ASP A 355 -21.68 -14.98 -13.84
N SER A 356 -22.71 -14.30 -14.33
CA SER A 356 -23.63 -14.87 -15.32
C SER A 356 -24.15 -13.77 -16.24
N ASN A 357 -23.40 -13.48 -17.30
CA ASN A 357 -23.94 -13.39 -18.66
C ASN A 357 -22.83 -12.98 -19.64
N VAL A 358 -22.66 -13.85 -20.64
CA VAL A 358 -22.15 -13.65 -22.01
C VAL A 358 -21.04 -14.66 -22.31
N LEU A 359 -21.46 -15.86 -22.70
CA LEU A 359 -20.73 -16.64 -23.69
C LEU A 359 -21.75 -17.10 -24.74
N ASP A 360 -21.61 -16.53 -25.93
CA ASP A 360 -22.21 -17.01 -27.17
C ASP A 360 -21.81 -18.48 -27.36
N GLU A 361 -22.83 -19.33 -27.43
CA GLU A 361 -22.76 -20.75 -27.75
C GLU A 361 -22.47 -20.88 -29.24
N VAL A 362 -21.21 -21.18 -29.57
CA VAL A 362 -20.81 -21.68 -30.90
C VAL A 362 -20.99 -23.19 -30.85
N GLU A 363 -22.04 -23.67 -31.52
CA GLU A 363 -22.26 -25.08 -31.83
C GLU A 363 -21.10 -25.61 -32.69
N GLU A 364 -20.31 -26.55 -32.18
CA GLU A 364 -19.51 -27.47 -32.99
C GLU A 364 -20.09 -28.87 -32.81
N GLU A 365 -20.77 -29.36 -33.86
CA GLU A 365 -21.16 -30.75 -34.05
C GLU A 365 -19.92 -31.64 -33.99
N VAL A 366 -19.93 -32.63 -33.09
CA VAL A 366 -18.93 -33.70 -33.09
C VAL A 366 -19.61 -34.98 -33.53
N ASP A 367 -19.20 -35.45 -34.72
CA ASP A 367 -19.58 -36.73 -35.31
C ASP A 367 -19.33 -37.90 -34.35
N ILE A 368 -20.39 -38.65 -34.07
CA ILE A 368 -20.32 -39.93 -33.34
C ILE A 368 -19.83 -40.99 -34.32
N LEU A 369 -18.58 -41.39 -34.15
CA LEU A 369 -17.97 -42.54 -34.82
C LEU A 369 -18.25 -43.80 -33.98
N ASP A 370 -19.25 -44.57 -34.40
CA ASP A 370 -19.50 -45.92 -33.90
C ASP A 370 -18.45 -46.89 -34.46
N LEU A 371 -17.63 -47.44 -33.57
CA LEU A 371 -16.77 -48.58 -33.81
C LEU A 371 -16.82 -49.45 -32.56
N ASP A 372 -17.48 -50.61 -32.65
CA ASP A 372 -17.00 -51.87 -32.08
C ASP A 372 -17.88 -53.00 -32.66
N ASP A 373 -17.36 -53.56 -33.75
CA ASP A 373 -17.73 -54.83 -34.37
C ASP A 373 -16.79 -55.94 -33.84
N ASP A 374 -17.23 -57.18 -33.97
CA ASP A 374 -16.56 -58.46 -33.69
C ASP A 374 -16.45 -58.87 -32.19
N GLY A 375 -17.11 -59.92 -31.70
CA GLY A 375 -17.50 -61.18 -32.34
C GLY A 375 -16.35 -62.19 -32.24
N GLY A 376 -16.53 -63.28 -31.50
CA GLY A 376 -15.57 -64.38 -31.50
C GLY A 376 -15.78 -65.44 -30.42
N ASP A 377 -16.42 -66.54 -30.81
CA ASP A 377 -16.50 -67.83 -30.12
C ASP A 377 -15.11 -68.47 -29.91
N ASP A 378 -14.89 -69.09 -28.75
CA ASP A 378 -14.39 -70.48 -28.57
C ASP A 378 -14.40 -70.89 -27.07
#